data_AF-A0A178V3J0-F1
#
_entry.id   AF-A0A178V3J0-F1
#
_cell.length_a   1.000
_cell.length_b   1.000
_cell.length_c   1.000
_cell.angle_alpha   90.00
_cell.angle_beta   90.00
_cell.angle_gamma   90.00
#
_symmetry.space_group_name_H-M   'P 1'
#
loop_
_entity.id
_entity.type
_entity.pdbx_description
1 polymer ?
#
loop_
_entity_poly.entity_id
_entity_poly.type
_entity_poly.pdbx_seq_one_letter_code
_entity_poly.pdbx_strand_id
1 'polypeptide(L)' 'MLLLVITFLLGIAYHGEAIACPQVNMYLAQCLPYLKAGGNPSPMCCNGLNSLKAAAPAKG' A
#
# COMPACT_ATOMS: atom_id res chain seq x y z
N MET A 1 3.77 -23.59 28.19
CA MET A 1 2.77 -22.54 27.85
C MET A 1 3.42 -21.26 27.36
N LEU A 2 4.42 -20.70 28.06
CA LEU A 2 5.12 -19.48 27.62
C LEU A 2 5.74 -19.59 26.21
N LEU A 3 6.34 -20.74 25.89
CA LEU A 3 6.96 -20.99 24.58
C LEU A 3 5.95 -20.89 23.41
N LEU A 4 4.71 -21.38 23.65
CA LEU A 4 3.60 -21.36 22.69
C LEU A 4 3.08 -19.94 22.46
N VAL A 5 3.05 -19.12 23.51
CA VAL A 5 2.67 -17.71 23.42
C VAL A 5 3.70 -16.93 22.61
N ILE A 6 4.99 -17.19 22.82
CA ILE A 6 6.08 -16.51 22.10
C ILE A 6 6.04 -16.86 20.61
N THR A 7 5.88 -18.13 20.25
CA THR A 7 5.76 -18.55 18.84
C THR A 7 4.51 -17.98 18.17
N PHE A 8 3.39 -17.90 18.88
CA PHE A 8 2.16 -17.31 18.33
C PHE A 8 2.34 -15.82 18.06
N LEU A 9 2.91 -15.06 19.00
CA LEU A 9 3.18 -13.62 18.86
C LEU A 9 4.15 -13.29 17.71
N LEU A 10 5.16 -14.14 17.49
CA LEU A 10 6.07 -13.98 16.36
C LEU A 10 5.38 -14.29 15.02
N GLY A 11 4.46 -15.26 14.97
CA GLY A 11 3.71 -15.62 13.76
C GLY A 11 2.79 -14.52 13.25
N ILE A 12 2.14 -13.76 14.14
CA ILE A 12 1.25 -12.63 13.77
C ILE A 12 2.04 -11.45 13.19
N ALA A 13 3.26 -11.21 13.69
CA ALA A 13 4.15 -10.17 13.17
C ALA A 13 4.69 -10.49 11.76
N TYR A 14 4.62 -11.76 11.34
CA TYR A 14 5.05 -12.25 10.02
C TYR A 14 3.98 -12.15 8.93
N HIS A 15 2.85 -11.47 9.17
CA HIS A 15 2.04 -10.98 8.06
C HIS A 15 2.84 -9.89 7.34
N GLY A 16 3.53 -10.29 6.26
CA GLY A 16 4.24 -9.35 5.38
C GLY A 16 3.38 -8.12 5.13
N GLU A 17 3.99 -6.94 5.25
CA GLU A 17 3.32 -5.64 5.36
C GLU A 17 2.40 -5.40 4.16
N ALA A 18 1.15 -5.85 4.30
CA ALA A 18 0.16 -5.74 3.25
C ALA A 18 -0.32 -4.30 3.24
N ILE A 19 -0.25 -3.67 2.07
CA ILE A 19 -0.80 -2.33 1.91
C ILE A 19 -2.32 -2.36 2.09
N ALA A 20 -2.84 -1.48 2.94
CA ALA A 20 -4.28 -1.39 3.20
C ALA A 20 -4.99 -0.57 2.13
N CYS A 21 -6.25 -0.91 1.81
CA CYS A 21 -7.06 -0.16 0.84
C CYS A 21 -7.17 1.35 1.13
N PRO A 22 -7.31 1.81 2.39
CA PRO A 22 -7.28 3.24 2.68
C PRO A 22 -5.96 3.93 2.28
N GLN A 23 -4.82 3.25 2.44
CA GLN A 23 -3.53 3.77 1.99
C GLN A 23 -3.47 3.87 0.47
N VAL A 24 -3.96 2.84 -0.24
CA VAL A 24 -4.10 2.87 -1.71
C VAL A 24 -4.95 4.07 -2.15
N ASN A 25 -6.09 4.30 -1.51
CA ASN A 25 -6.97 5.44 -1.81
C ASN A 25 -6.27 6.79 -1.61
N MET A 26 -5.43 6.92 -0.58
CA MET A 26 -4.64 8.14 -0.35
C MET A 26 -3.66 8.40 -1.49
N TYR A 27 -2.95 7.37 -1.96
CA TYR A 27 -2.02 7.51 -3.08
C TYR A 27 -2.74 7.85 -4.40
N LEU A 28 -3.93 7.31 -4.64
CA LEU A 28 -4.70 7.56 -5.86
C LEU A 28 -5.55 8.83 -5.83
N ALA A 29 -5.74 9.49 -4.68
CA ALA A 29 -6.62 10.66 -4.56
C ALA A 29 -6.27 11.76 -5.58
N GLN A 30 -4.97 11.99 -5.82
CA GLN A 30 -4.47 12.98 -6.77
C GLN A 30 -4.65 12.58 -8.24
N CYS A 31 -4.96 11.31 -8.50
CA CYS A 31 -5.23 10.79 -9.84
C CYS A 31 -6.71 10.88 -10.22
N LEU A 32 -7.62 11.16 -9.28
CA LEU A 32 -9.06 11.20 -9.55
C LEU A 32 -9.47 12.12 -10.71
N PRO A 33 -8.89 13.31 -10.91
CA PRO A 33 -9.23 14.14 -12.09
C PRO A 33 -8.89 13.44 -13.41
N TYR A 34 -7.68 12.86 -13.50
CA TYR A 34 -7.24 12.09 -14.66
C TYR A 34 -8.09 10.83 -14.87
N LEU A 35 -8.37 10.07 -13.81
CA LEU A 35 -9.15 8.83 -13.89
C LEU A 35 -10.60 9.07 -14.31
N LYS A 36 -11.17 10.23 -13.97
CA LYS A 36 -12.57 10.56 -14.30
C LYS A 36 -12.72 11.27 -15.64
N ALA A 37 -11.79 12.16 -15.99
CA ALA A 37 -11.93 13.06 -17.14
C ALA A 37 -10.90 12.82 -18.26
N GLY A 38 -9.93 11.92 -18.06
CA GLY A 38 -8.84 11.69 -19.01
C GLY A 38 -7.80 12.83 -19.02
N GLY A 39 -7.08 12.98 -20.13
CA GLY A 39 -5.99 13.93 -20.27
C GLY A 39 -4.64 13.37 -19.79
N ASN A 40 -3.73 14.22 -19.35
CA ASN A 40 -2.44 13.79 -18.78
C ASN A 40 -2.48 13.77 -17.25
N PRO A 41 -1.88 12.76 -16.61
CA PRO A 41 -1.77 12.73 -15.15
C PRO A 41 -0.91 13.90 -14.67
N SER A 42 -1.32 14.51 -13.55
CA SER A 42 -0.51 15.54 -12.90
C SER A 42 0.79 14.95 -12.35
N PRO A 43 1.85 15.76 -12.18
CA PRO A 43 3.07 15.31 -11.49
C PRO A 43 2.79 14.73 -10.10
N MET A 44 1.80 15.28 -9.38
CA MET A 44 1.37 14.75 -8.08
C MET A 44 0.75 13.35 -8.17
N CYS A 45 -0.08 13.08 -9.19
CA CYS A 45 -0.62 11.74 -9.41
C CYS A 45 0.51 10.72 -9.66
N CYS A 46 1.48 11.06 -10.51
CA CYS A 46 2.62 10.19 -10.79
C CYS A 46 3.50 9.95 -9.55
N ASN A 47 3.74 10.98 -8.74
CA ASN A 47 4.47 10.84 -7.48
C ASN A 47 3.73 9.92 -6.50
N GLY A 48 2.41 10.09 -6.36
CA GLY A 48 1.57 9.20 -5.55
C GLY A 48 1.64 7.74 -6.01
N LEU A 49 1.57 7.49 -7.32
CA LEU A 49 1.73 6.15 -7.88
C LEU A 49 3.12 5.55 -7.62
N ASN A 50 4.18 6.35 -7.70
CA ASN A 50 5.53 5.90 -7.40
C ASN A 50 5.70 5.53 -5.93
N SER A 51 5.11 6.31 -5.03
CA SER A 51 5.06 5.97 -3.59
C SER A 51 4.25 4.70 -3.33
N LEU A 52 3.10 4.54 -4.00
CA LEU A 52 2.31 3.31 -3.92
C LEU A 52 3.09 2.08 -4.37
N LYS A 53 3.80 2.17 -5.49
CA LYS A 53 4.66 1.10 -6.01
C LYS A 53 5.77 0.72 -5.02
N ALA A 54 6.35 1.69 -4.32
CA ALA A 54 7.38 1.45 -3.31
C ALA A 54 6.81 0.87 -2.00
N ALA A 55 5.57 1.22 -1.65
CA ALA A 55 4.90 0.77 -0.44
C ALA A 55 4.23 -0.62 -0.60
N ALA A 56 3.92 -1.03 -1.84
CA ALA A 56 3.36 -2.34 -2.10
C ALA A 56 4.48 -3.40 -2.08
N PRO A 57 4.32 -4.49 -1.30
CA PRO A 57 5.29 -5.58 -1.32
C PRO A 57 5.33 -6.20 -2.72
N ALA A 58 6.54 -6.45 -3.22
CA ALA A 58 6.70 -7.25 -4.43
C ALA A 58 6.09 -8.63 -4.18
N LYS A 59 5.36 -9.18 -5.16
CA LYS A 59 5.01 -10.60 -5.12
C LYS A 59 6.32 -11.38 -5.16
N GLY A 60 6.64 -12.06 -4.05
CA GLY A 60 7.69 -13.09 -3.99
C GLY A 60 7.30 -14.32 -4.78
#